data_AF-A0A5N8YI02-F1
#
_entry.id   AF-A0A5N8YI02-F1
#
_cell.length_a   1.000
_cell.length_b   1.000
_cell.length_c   1.000
_cell.angle_alpha   90.00
_cell.angle_beta   90.00
_cell.angle_gamma   90.00
#
_symmetry.space_group_name_H-M   'P 1'
#
loop_
_entity.id
_entity.type
_entity.pdbx_description
1 polymer ?
#
loop_
_entity_poly.entity_id
_entity_poly.type
_entity_poly.pdbx_seq_one_letter_code
_entity_poly.pdbx_strand_id
1 'polypeptide(L)' 'MERPKVVITGMGAVTPLGIGAQNFWDQLIRGKSGVGPMTLCDPSPFPCQIAGEATEFDPLNYIDLKEMPSNSNMTEL' A
#
# COMPACT_ATOMS: atom_id res chain seq x y z
N MET A 1 -37.23 -13.42 -7.13
CA MET A 1 -35.91 -14.08 -7.09
C MET A 1 -35.22 -13.67 -5.80
N GLU A 2 -34.79 -14.63 -4.99
CA GLU A 2 -33.92 -14.34 -3.84
C GLU A 2 -32.53 -13.92 -4.32
N ARG A 3 -31.97 -12.89 -3.70
CA ARG A 3 -30.60 -12.43 -4.02
C ARG A 3 -29.60 -13.33 -3.28
N PRO A 4 -28.54 -13.82 -3.96
CA PRO A 4 -27.51 -14.61 -3.31
C PRO A 4 -26.80 -13.76 -2.24
N LYS A 5 -26.49 -14.39 -1.09
CA LYS A 5 -25.68 -13.77 -0.05
C LYS A 5 -24.22 -13.80 -0.48
N VAL A 6 -23.59 -12.63 -0.53
CA VAL A 6 -22.17 -12.47 -0.84
C VAL A 6 -21.45 -12.07 0.45
N VAL A 7 -20.30 -12.68 0.70
CA VAL A 7 -19.48 -12.43 1.88
C VAL A 7 -18.02 -12.20 1.47
N ILE A 8 -17.28 -11.49 2.32
CA ILE A 8 -15.83 -11.28 2.18
C ILE A 8 -15.12 -12.41 2.91
N THR A 9 -14.28 -13.17 2.22
CA THR A 9 -13.53 -14.32 2.78
C THR A 9 -12.05 -14.03 3.01
N GLY A 10 -11.55 -12.90 2.53
CA GLY A 10 -10.16 -12.50 2.69
C GLY A 10 -9.98 -11.01 2.45
N MET A 11 -9.00 -10.43 3.12
CA MET A 11 -8.60 -9.03 3.00
C MET A 11 -7.08 -8.92 3.04
N GLY A 12 -6.53 -8.08 2.16
CA GLY A 12 -5.14 -7.67 2.14
C GLY A 12 -5.08 -6.17 1.93
N ALA A 13 -4.04 -5.53 2.44
CA ALA A 13 -3.85 -4.09 2.30
C ALA A 13 -2.34 -3.80 2.21
N VAL A 14 -1.94 -3.01 1.23
CA VAL A 14 -0.61 -2.40 1.16
C VAL A 14 -0.84 -0.91 1.35
N THR A 15 -0.36 -0.37 2.46
CA THR A 15 -0.64 1.03 2.82
C THR A 15 0.58 1.67 3.48
N PRO A 16 0.66 3.02 3.50
CA PRO A 16 1.67 3.74 4.27
C PRO A 16 1.56 3.53 5.78
N LEU A 17 0.44 2.98 6.25
CA LEU A 17 0.20 2.64 7.65
C LEU A 17 0.64 1.21 8.01
N GLY A 18 1.04 0.41 7.01
CA GLY A 18 1.48 -0.96 7.19
C GLY A 18 0.95 -1.89 6.10
N ILE A 19 1.64 -3.02 5.95
CA ILE A 19 1.28 -4.11 5.04
C ILE A 19 0.53 -5.19 5.80
N GLY A 20 -0.52 -5.71 5.17
CA GLY A 20 -1.43 -6.71 5.73
C GLY A 20 -2.60 -6.06 6.47
N ALA A 21 -3.77 -6.72 6.38
CA ALA A 21 -5.01 -6.19 6.92
C ALA A 21 -4.98 -5.96 8.44
N GLN A 22 -4.31 -6.84 9.19
CA GLN A 22 -4.19 -6.74 10.66
C GLN A 22 -3.34 -5.54 11.07
N ASN A 23 -2.12 -5.41 10.52
CA ASN A 23 -1.22 -4.30 10.85
C ASN A 23 -1.82 -2.95 10.46
N PHE A 24 -2.40 -2.87 9.26
CA PHE A 24 -3.12 -1.68 8.81
C PHE A 24 -4.23 -1.29 9.79
N TRP A 25 -5.07 -2.26 10.19
CA TRP A 25 -6.17 -2.00 11.11
C TRP A 25 -5.69 -1.55 12.48
N ASP A 26 -4.69 -2.23 13.05
CA ASP A 26 -4.13 -1.90 14.37
C ASP A 26 -3.51 -0.50 14.42
N GLN A 27 -2.82 -0.09 13.36
CA GLN A 27 -2.24 1.25 13.25
C GLN A 27 -3.32 2.31 13.06
N LEU A 28 -4.34 2.01 12.26
CA LEU A 28 -5.48 2.89 11.99
C LEU A 28 -6.26 3.19 13.28
N ILE A 29 -6.63 2.17 14.06
CA ILE A 29 -7.38 2.35 15.32
C ILE A 29 -6.56 3.09 16.39
N ARG A 30 -5.22 3.03 16.31
CA ARG A 30 -4.30 3.77 17.18
C ARG A 30 -4.09 5.22 16.74
N GLY A 31 -4.75 5.66 15.66
CA GLY A 31 -4.65 7.02 15.14
C GLY A 31 -3.26 7.35 14.61
N LYS A 32 -2.52 6.35 14.13
CA LYS A 32 -1.20 6.56 13.53
C LYS A 32 -1.37 7.20 12.15
N SER A 33 -0.38 8.00 11.74
CA SER A 33 -0.28 8.57 10.41
C SER A 33 0.82 7.86 9.65
N GLY A 34 0.53 7.46 8.41
CA GLY A 34 1.51 6.92 7.46
C GLY A 34 2.09 8.00 6.54
N VAL A 35 1.73 9.27 6.76
CA VAL A 35 2.25 10.40 5.98
C VAL A 35 3.56 10.87 6.60
N GLY A 36 4.59 10.96 5.77
CA GLY A 36 5.92 11.43 6.15
C GLY A 36 6.58 12.23 5.02
N PRO A 37 7.88 12.57 5.16
CA PRO A 37 8.67 13.16 4.08
C PRO A 37 8.65 12.28 2.83
N MET A 38 8.55 12.91 1.66
CA MET A 38 8.62 12.20 0.37
C MET A 38 10.05 11.69 0.12
N THR A 39 10.18 10.41 -0.19
CA THR A 39 11.48 9.74 -0.44
C THR A 39 11.56 9.03 -1.79
N LEU A 40 10.43 8.75 -2.44
CA LEU A 40 10.40 8.05 -3.74
C LEU A 40 10.79 8.94 -4.93
N CYS A 41 10.83 10.26 -4.76
CA CYS A 41 11.36 11.19 -5.76
C CYS A 41 11.97 12.43 -5.09
N ASP A 42 12.70 13.25 -5.86
CA ASP A 42 13.20 14.55 -5.38
C ASP A 42 12.01 15.50 -5.19
N PRO A 43 11.70 15.92 -3.95
CA PRO A 43 10.52 16.72 -3.68
C PRO A 43 10.77 18.21 -3.95
N SER A 44 12.02 18.66 -4.10
CA SER A 44 12.42 20.08 -4.25
C SER A 44 11.61 20.91 -5.28
N PRO A 45 11.21 20.38 -6.46
CA PRO A 45 10.43 21.15 -7.43
C PRO A 45 8.92 21.21 -7.12
N PHE A 46 8.43 20.50 -6.10
CA PHE A 46 7.00 20.41 -5.79
C PHE A 46 6.60 21.29 -4.59
N PRO A 47 5.40 21.88 -4.59
CA PRO A 47 4.90 22.60 -3.41
C PRO A 47 4.59 21.68 -2.22
N CYS A 48 4.35 20.39 -2.47
CA CYS A 48 4.12 19.37 -1.45
C CYS A 48 5.37 18.52 -1.25
N GLN A 49 5.85 18.44 0.00
CA GLN A 49 7.08 17.74 0.38
C GLN A 49 6.81 16.45 1.20
N ILE A 50 5.53 16.12 1.37
CA ILE A 50 5.07 14.97 2.16
C ILE A 50 4.31 14.00 1.27
N ALA A 51 4.37 12.73 1.61
CA ALA A 51 3.68 11.64 0.93
C ALA A 51 3.30 10.53 1.92
N GLY A 52 2.29 9.74 1.57
CA GLY A 52 2.04 8.45 2.21
C GLY A 52 2.70 7.37 1.39
N GLU A 53 3.92 6.98 1.72
CA GLU A 53 4.70 5.99 1.00
C GLU A 53 4.62 4.63 1.71
N ALA A 54 4.37 3.55 0.97
CA ALA A 54 4.41 2.19 1.50
C ALA A 54 5.87 1.70 1.54
N THR A 55 6.69 2.25 2.43
CA THR A 55 8.15 2.05 2.46
C THR A 55 8.60 0.60 2.71
N GLU A 56 7.74 -0.23 3.30
CA GLU A 56 8.04 -1.63 3.60
C GLU A 56 7.62 -2.59 2.48
N PHE A 57 7.10 -2.07 1.37
CA PHE A 57 6.61 -2.90 0.28
C PHE A 57 7.77 -3.37 -0.60
N ASP A 58 7.94 -4.68 -0.67
CA ASP A 58 8.84 -5.33 -1.62
C ASP A 58 8.02 -6.26 -2.53
N PRO A 59 7.92 -5.95 -3.84
CA PRO A 59 7.13 -6.74 -4.79
C PRO A 59 7.65 -8.18 -4.93
N LEU A 60 8.92 -8.44 -4.64
CA LEU A 60 9.52 -9.78 -4.73
C LEU A 60 8.97 -10.77 -3.70
N ASN A 61 8.31 -10.27 -2.65
CA ASN A 61 7.61 -11.12 -1.70
C ASN A 61 6.29 -11.67 -2.25
N TYR A 62 5.80 -11.15 -3.37
CA TYR A 62 4.46 -11.45 -3.91
C TYR A 62 4.45 -11.85 -5.38
N ILE A 63 5.44 -11.42 -6.16
CA ILE A 63 5.52 -11.62 -7.60
C ILE A 63 6.93 -12.11 -7.95
N ASP A 64 7.01 -13.14 -8.80
CA ASP A 64 8.29 -13.61 -9.32
C ASP A 64 8.93 -12.57 -10.24
N LEU A 65 10.25 -12.43 -10.19
CA LEU A 65 11.05 -11.51 -11.02
C LEU A 65 10.73 -11.59 -12.53
N LYS A 66 10.34 -12.78 -13.01
CA LYS A 66 10.03 -13.02 -14.41
C LYS A 66 8.68 -12.43 -14.84
N GLU A 67 7.78 -12.21 -13.89
CA GLU A 67 6.44 -11.68 -14.10
C GLU A 67 6.35 -10.18 -13.77
N MET A 68 7.41 -9.58 -13.22
CA MET A 68 7.48 -8.15 -12.96
C MET A 68 7.50 -7.36 -14.28
N PRO A 69 6.52 -6.47 -14.51
CA PRO A 69 6.59 -5.52 -15.60
C PRO A 69 7.83 -4.60 -15.45
N SER A 70 8.26 -3.94 -16.52
CA SER A 70 9.37 -2.97 -16.42
C SER A 70 8.91 -1.55 -16.04
N ASN A 71 7.61 -1.33 -15.81
CA ASN A 71 6.98 -0.02 -15.54
C ASN A 71 6.16 -0.02 -14.22
N SER A 72 6.60 -0.77 -13.22
CA SER A 72 5.74 -1.37 -12.19
C SER A 72 5.44 -0.55 -10.95
N ASN A 73 6.05 0.61 -10.79
CA ASN A 73 5.89 1.45 -9.59
C ASN A 73 4.44 1.89 -9.32
N MET A 74 3.52 1.75 -10.29
CA MET A 74 2.07 1.98 -10.09
C MET A 74 1.23 0.69 -10.05
N THR A 75 1.75 -0.44 -10.53
CA THR A 75 1.05 -1.74 -10.63
C THR A 75 1.27 -2.59 -9.37
N GLU A 76 2.25 -2.22 -8.55
CA GLU A 76 2.73 -2.97 -7.38
C GLU A 76 2.03 -2.60 -6.06
N LEU A 77 1.15 -1.58 -6.03
CA LEU A 77 0.43 -1.12 -4.83
C LEU A 77 -1.03 -1.59 -4.78
#